data_AF-A0A2H0FN75-F1
#
_entry.id   AF-A0A2H0FN75-F1
#
_cell.length_a   1.000
_cell.length_b   1.000
_cell.length_c   1.000
_cell.angle_alpha   90.00
_cell.angle_beta   90.00
_cell.angle_gamma   90.00
#
_symmetry.space_group_name_H-M   'P 1'
#
loop_
_entity.id
_entity.type
_entity.pdbx_description
1 polymer ?
#
loop_
_entity_poly.entity_id
_entity_poly.type
_entity_poly.pdbx_seq_one_letter_code
_entity_poly.pdbx_strand_id
1 'polypeptide(L)'
;MNESSAKSIYNELKVNFSKDRLSDGNVILIIDDISKEVKNYLINMKVQTISKSELQKLMKQLDVEERMKVLSIVYDEFSREYRSDI
;
A
#
# COMPACT_ATOMS: atom_id res chain seq x y z
N MET A 1 3.99 1.14 17.57
CA MET A 1 5.01 1.77 16.69
C MET A 1 5.27 3.21 17.13
N ASN A 2 6.51 3.70 17.04
CA ASN A 2 6.89 5.08 17.37
C ASN A 2 7.29 5.87 16.09
N GLU A 3 7.47 7.20 16.20
CA GLU A 3 7.75 8.09 15.07
C GLU A 3 9.05 7.73 14.32
N SER A 4 10.07 7.25 15.04
CA SER A 4 11.33 6.80 14.44
C SER A 4 11.11 5.59 13.51
N SER A 5 10.27 4.64 13.90
CA SER A 5 9.89 3.52 13.03
C SER A 5 9.11 3.99 11.80
N ALA A 6 8.23 4.97 11.97
CA ALA A 6 7.45 5.55 10.87
C ALA A 6 8.35 6.23 9.83
N LYS A 7 9.37 6.95 10.30
CA LYS A 7 10.37 7.59 9.43
C LYS A 7 11.23 6.56 8.70
N SER A 8 11.57 5.45 9.35
CA SER A 8 12.27 4.33 8.68
C SER A 8 11.43 3.76 7.54
N ILE A 9 10.17 3.44 7.81
CA ILE A 9 9.23 2.92 6.80
C ILE A 9 9.10 3.90 5.64
N TYR A 10 8.96 5.20 5.93
CA TYR A 10 8.85 6.19 4.87
C TYR A 10 10.13 6.32 4.03
N ASN A 11 11.31 6.18 4.65
CA ASN A 11 12.57 6.16 3.91
C ASN A 11 12.69 4.92 3.03
N GLU A 12 12.28 3.75 3.52
CA GLU A 12 12.20 2.52 2.72
C GLU A 12 11.25 2.69 1.54
N LEU A 13 10.08 3.31 1.76
CA LEU A 13 9.14 3.62 0.68
C LEU A 13 9.77 4.52 -0.38
N LYS A 14 10.55 5.53 0.01
CA LYS A 14 11.24 6.43 -0.94
C LYS A 14 12.30 5.72 -1.80
N VAL A 15 12.90 4.64 -1.29
CA VAL A 15 13.88 3.84 -2.04
C VAL A 15 13.17 2.94 -3.05
N ASN A 16 12.02 2.37 -2.66
CA ASN A 16 11.31 1.37 -3.46
C ASN A 16 10.30 1.99 -4.45
N PHE A 17 9.85 3.21 -4.23
CA PHE A 17 8.87 3.90 -5.08
C PHE A 17 9.43 5.20 -5.64
N SER A 18 9.12 5.49 -6.91
CA SER A 18 9.44 6.79 -7.49
C SER A 18 8.75 7.91 -6.70
N LYS A 19 9.39 9.09 -6.65
CA LYS A 19 8.87 10.27 -5.93
C LYS A 19 7.42 10.58 -6.31
N ASP A 20 7.10 10.44 -7.59
CA ASP A 20 5.78 10.75 -8.14
C ASP A 20 4.70 9.81 -7.57
N ARG A 21 4.99 8.50 -7.46
CA ARG A 21 4.03 7.54 -6.88
C ARG A 21 3.70 7.85 -5.42
N LEU A 22 4.69 8.32 -4.65
CA LEU A 22 4.48 8.73 -3.26
C LEU A 22 3.75 10.08 -3.18
N SER A 23 4.11 11.07 -3.99
CA SER A 23 3.49 12.40 -3.95
C SER A 23 2.05 12.42 -4.47
N ASP A 24 1.70 11.46 -5.31
CA ASP A 24 0.35 11.32 -5.88
C ASP A 24 -0.59 10.55 -4.95
N GLY A 25 -0.08 9.98 -3.85
CA GLY A 25 -0.87 9.20 -2.90
C GLY A 25 -1.21 7.80 -3.38
N ASN A 26 -0.44 7.26 -4.34
CA ASN A 26 -0.64 5.94 -4.94
C ASN A 26 0.01 4.82 -4.12
N VAL A 27 0.38 5.07 -2.86
CA VAL A 27 1.00 4.09 -1.97
C VAL A 27 0.08 3.85 -0.78
N ILE A 28 -0.33 2.59 -0.64
CA ILE A 28 -1.17 2.09 0.44
C ILE A 28 -0.36 1.04 1.22
N LEU A 29 -0.24 1.22 2.53
CA LEU A 29 0.35 0.26 3.44
C LEU A 29 -0.72 -0.61 4.10
N ILE A 30 -0.49 -1.91 4.15
CA ILE A 30 -1.35 -2.84 4.88
C ILE A 30 -0.77 -3.05 6.29
N ILE A 31 -1.41 -2.51 7.32
CA ILE A 31 -0.93 -2.55 8.71
C ILE A 31 -2.11 -2.75 9.67
N ASP A 32 -2.06 -3.80 10.50
CA ASP A 32 -3.15 -4.13 11.45
C ASP A 32 -3.02 -3.41 12.80
N ASP A 33 -1.79 -3.21 13.31
CA ASP A 33 -1.54 -2.53 14.60
C ASP A 33 -0.65 -1.30 14.41
N ILE A 34 -1.27 -0.13 14.40
CA ILE A 34 -0.62 1.16 14.20
C ILE A 34 -1.12 2.17 15.24
N SER A 35 -0.20 2.89 15.87
CA SER A 35 -0.58 3.98 16.77
C SER A 35 -1.18 5.14 15.97
N LYS A 36 -2.11 5.89 16.58
CA LYS A 36 -2.76 7.04 15.94
C LYS A 36 -1.75 8.08 15.45
N GLU A 37 -0.70 8.32 16.22
CA GLU A 37 0.37 9.26 15.89
C GLU A 37 1.10 8.84 14.61
N VAL A 38 1.47 7.57 14.50
CA VAL A 38 2.16 7.03 13.30
C VAL A 38 1.22 7.01 12.10
N LYS A 39 -0.06 6.68 12.29
CA LYS A 39 -1.07 6.76 11.23
C LYS A 39 -1.21 8.18 10.68
N ASN A 40 -1.32 9.18 11.56
CA ASN A 40 -1.40 10.58 11.16
C ASN A 40 -0.12 11.05 10.44
N TYR A 41 1.05 10.61 10.91
CA TYR A 41 2.32 10.90 10.26
C TYR A 41 2.37 10.37 8.83
N LEU A 42 1.96 9.12 8.59
CA LEU A 42 1.91 8.53 7.25
C LEU A 42 0.90 9.25 6.33
N ILE A 43 -0.28 9.59 6.85
CA ILE A 43 -1.29 10.36 6.11
C ILE A 43 -0.75 11.72 5.67
N ASN A 44 -0.04 12.43 6.56
CA ASN A 44 0.59 13.71 6.23
C ASN A 44 1.63 13.59 5.10
N MET A 45 2.23 12.41 4.95
CA MET A 45 3.16 12.10 3.87
C MET A 45 2.48 11.51 2.63
N LYS A 46 1.15 11.60 2.56
CA LYS A 46 0.27 11.04 1.51
C LYS A 46 0.35 9.50 1.38
N VAL A 47 0.79 8.81 2.42
CA VAL A 47 0.77 7.35 2.48
C VAL A 47 -0.50 6.91 3.19
N GLN A 48 -1.36 6.19 2.50
CA GLN A 48 -2.58 5.66 3.09
C GLN A 48 -2.30 4.36 3.83
N THR A 49 -3.10 4.05 4.83
CA THR A 49 -3.00 2.79 5.60
C THR A 49 -4.34 2.10 5.62
N ILE A 50 -4.37 0.80 5.38
CA ILE A 50 -5.55 -0.05 5.49
C ILE A 50 -5.21 -1.30 6.30
N SER A 51 -6.10 -1.75 7.18
CA SER A 51 -5.90 -3.05 7.85
C SER A 51 -6.25 -4.20 6.92
N LYS A 52 -5.73 -5.39 7.20
CA LYS A 52 -6.10 -6.60 6.46
C LYS A 52 -7.61 -6.87 6.56
N SER A 53 -8.19 -6.61 7.73
CA SER A 53 -9.63 -6.80 7.97
C SER A 53 -10.50 -5.85 7.14
N GLU A 54 -10.08 -4.59 6.98
CA GLU A 54 -10.75 -3.59 6.14
C GLU A 54 -10.63 -3.95 4.67
N LEU A 55 -9.43 -4.37 4.23
CA LEU A 55 -9.22 -4.83 2.87
C LEU A 55 -10.11 -6.03 2.53
N GLN A 56 -10.20 -7.02 3.43
CA GLN A 56 -11.10 -8.17 3.25
C GLN A 56 -12.57 -7.77 3.16
N LYS A 57 -13.00 -6.76 3.92
CA LYS A 57 -14.37 -6.23 3.83
C LYS A 57 -14.62 -5.55 2.48
N LEU A 58 -13.67 -4.75 2.01
CA LEU A 58 -13.73 -4.12 0.68
C LEU A 58 -13.87 -5.18 -0.41
N MET A 59 -13.03 -6.22 -0.39
CA MET A 59 -13.08 -7.30 -1.37
C MET A 59 -14.40 -8.06 -1.38
N LYS A 60 -15.09 -8.15 -0.24
CA LYS A 60 -16.41 -8.79 -0.15
C LYS A 60 -17.52 -7.96 -0.80
N GLN A 61 -17.35 -6.65 -0.90
CA GLN A 61 -18.30 -5.74 -1.54
C GLN A 61 -18.20 -5.79 -3.06
N LEU A 62 -17.04 -6.18 -3.59
CA LEU A 62 -16.83 -6.34 -5.03
C LEU A 62 -17.62 -7.53 -5.58
N ASP A 63 -18.20 -7.36 -6.76
CA ASP A 63 -18.81 -8.44 -7.52
C ASP A 63 -17.75 -9.35 -8.19
N VAL A 64 -18.20 -10.36 -8.93
CA VAL A 64 -17.29 -11.32 -9.59
C VAL A 64 -16.45 -10.64 -10.68
N GLU A 65 -17.04 -9.73 -11.46
CA GLU A 65 -16.35 -9.06 -12.56
C GLU A 65 -15.26 -8.11 -12.03
N GLU A 66 -15.59 -7.34 -10.99
CA GLU A 66 -14.66 -6.45 -10.31
C GLU A 66 -13.49 -7.22 -9.68
N ARG A 67 -13.76 -8.36 -9.03
CA ARG A 67 -12.70 -9.22 -8.48
C ARG A 67 -11.78 -9.77 -9.56
N MET A 68 -12.33 -10.16 -10.71
CA MET A 68 -11.54 -10.64 -11.84
C MET A 68 -10.66 -9.54 -12.44
N LYS A 69 -11.15 -8.29 -12.50
CA LYS A 69 -10.34 -7.13 -12.90
C LYS A 69 -9.18 -6.90 -11.94
N VAL A 70 -9.45 -6.90 -10.63
CA VAL A 70 -8.39 -6.77 -9.60
C VAL A 70 -7.37 -7.89 -9.73
N LEU A 71 -7.81 -9.14 -9.86
CA LEU A 71 -6.92 -10.30 -10.00
C LEU A 71 -6.04 -10.20 -11.26
N SER A 72 -6.60 -9.72 -12.37
CA SER A 72 -5.85 -9.52 -13.61
C SER A 72 -4.75 -8.48 -13.44
N ILE A 73 -5.07 -7.33 -12.82
CA ILE A 73 -4.08 -6.29 -12.50
C ILE A 73 -2.97 -6.86 -11.61
N VAL A 74 -3.34 -7.56 -10.54
CA VAL A 74 -2.38 -8.18 -9.63
C VAL A 74 -1.47 -9.17 -10.38
N TYR A 75 -2.04 -10.03 -11.21
CA TYR A 75 -1.29 -10.98 -12.03
C TYR A 75 -0.32 -10.28 -12.98
N ASP A 76 -0.75 -9.21 -13.66
CA ASP A 76 0.08 -8.45 -14.59
C ASP A 76 1.24 -7.76 -13.87
N GLU A 77 1.00 -7.18 -12.69
CA GLU A 77 2.02 -6.55 -11.85
C GLU A 77 3.07 -7.58 -11.39
N PHE A 78 2.63 -8.72 -10.84
CA PHE A 78 3.55 -9.80 -10.46
C PHE A 78 4.30 -10.37 -11.66
N SER A 79 3.60 -10.62 -12.77
CA SER A 79 4.23 -11.13 -14.00
C SER A 79 5.28 -10.16 -14.53
N ARG A 80 5.03 -8.85 -14.44
CA ARG A 80 6.02 -7.83 -14.79
C ARG A 80 7.20 -7.86 -13.82
N GLU A 81 7.00 -7.98 -12.51
CA GLU A 81 8.08 -8.08 -11.53
C GLU A 81 8.92 -9.34 -11.72
N TYR A 82 8.30 -10.50 -11.97
CA TYR A 82 9.00 -11.76 -12.26
C TYR A 82 9.74 -11.77 -13.60
N ARG A 83 9.27 -11.00 -14.59
CA ARG A 83 9.94 -10.85 -15.90
C ARG A 83 10.96 -9.72 -15.91
N SER A 84 10.77 -8.74 -15.04
CA SER A 84 11.73 -7.71 -14.70
C SER A 84 12.77 -8.36 -13.79
N ASP A 85 13.52 -9.31 -14.33
CA ASP A 85 14.82 -9.64 -13.77
C ASP A 85 15.55 -8.34 -13.43
N ILE A 86 16.26 -8.36 -12.30
CA ILE A 86 17.45 -7.53 -12.12
C ILE A 86 18.27 -7.48 -13.42
#